data_AF-A0A3A8MQB6-F1
#
_entry.id   AF-A0A3A8MQB6-F1
#
_cell.length_a   1.000
_cell.length_b   1.000
_cell.length_c   1.000
_cell.angle_alpha   90.00
_cell.angle_beta   90.00
_cell.angle_gamma   90.00
#
_symmetry.space_group_name_H-M   'P 1'
#
loop_
_entity.id
_entity.type
_entity.pdbx_description
1 polymer ?
#
loop_
_entity_poly.entity_id
_entity_poly.type
_entity_poly.pdbx_seq_one_letter_code
_entity_poly.pdbx_strand_id
1 'polypeptide(L)' 'MQGRSTKRQKEMARQQKQREKDTKKAERKTEKDQRPARAPGEEDPDIAGIVPGPQPLPEAFNS' A
#
# COMPACT_ATOMS: atom_id res chain seq x y z
N MET A 1 37.80 -0.36 -18.33
CA MET A 1 36.88 0.79 -18.21
C MET A 1 35.44 0.30 -18.13
N GLN A 2 34.89 0.09 -16.93
CA GLN A 2 33.55 -0.53 -16.76
C GLN A 2 32.78 0.19 -15.64
N GLY A 3 32.55 1.50 -15.78
CA GLY A 3 32.02 2.33 -14.68
C GLY A 3 31.06 3.46 -15.03
N ARG A 4 30.74 3.69 -16.32
CA ARG A 4 29.86 4.79 -16.76
C ARG A 4 28.50 4.33 -17.31
N SER A 5 28.41 3.13 -17.89
CA SER A 5 27.14 2.62 -18.43
C SER A 5 26.13 2.24 -17.32
N THR A 6 26.62 1.69 -16.22
CA THR A 6 25.79 1.19 -15.11
C THR A 6 25.10 2.31 -14.32
N LYS A 7 25.73 3.49 -14.18
CA LYS A 7 25.13 4.64 -13.50
C LYS A 7 23.92 5.19 -14.27
N ARG A 8 24.07 5.36 -15.58
CA ARG A 8 22.98 5.80 -16.47
C ARG A 8 21.81 4.81 -16.44
N GLN A 9 22.08 3.51 -16.53
CA GLN A 9 21.05 2.47 -16.44
C GLN A 9 20.31 2.50 -15.09
N LYS A 10 21.03 2.65 -13.99
CA LYS A 10 20.45 2.76 -12.64
C LYS A 10 19.56 3.99 -12.50
N GLU A 11 19.96 5.14 -13.05
CA GLU A 11 19.14 6.35 -13.04
C GLU A 11 17.89 6.21 -13.91
N MET A 12 18.01 5.61 -15.10
CA MET A 12 16.86 5.32 -15.96
C MET A 12 15.86 4.39 -15.26
N ALA A 13 16.34 3.32 -14.62
CA ALA A 13 15.48 2.40 -13.87
C ALA A 13 14.78 3.08 -12.67
N ARG A 14 15.46 3.99 -11.97
CA ARG A 14 14.84 4.79 -10.90
C ARG A 14 13.73 5.69 -11.44
N GLN A 15 13.98 6.37 -12.55
CA GLN A 15 12.98 7.24 -13.18
C GLN A 15 11.77 6.45 -13.69
N GLN A 16 12.00 5.29 -14.32
CA GLN A 16 10.92 4.40 -14.77
C GLN A 16 10.07 3.92 -13.59
N LYS A 17 10.70 3.39 -12.54
CA LYS A 17 9.99 2.96 -11.32
C LYS A 17 9.20 4.08 -10.66
N GLN A 18 9.75 5.31 -10.65
CA GLN A 18 9.05 6.47 -10.11
C GLN A 18 7.80 6.79 -10.95
N ARG A 19 7.93 6.83 -12.28
CA ARG A 19 6.80 7.05 -13.20
C ARG A 19 5.72 5.98 -13.01
N GLU A 20 6.10 4.70 -12.99
CA GLU A 20 5.16 3.58 -12.76
C GLU A 20 4.45 3.67 -11.41
N LYS A 21 5.17 4.08 -10.36
CA LYS A 21 4.56 4.26 -9.05
C LYS A 21 3.55 5.40 -9.05
N ASP A 22 3.85 6.48 -9.76
CA ASP A 22 2.97 7.65 -9.83
C ASP A 22 1.75 7.39 -10.74
N THR A 23 1.91 6.66 -11.85
CA THR A 23 0.75 6.19 -12.66
C THR A 23 -0.16 5.28 -11.82
N LYS A 24 0.41 4.29 -11.13
CA LYS A 24 -0.36 3.37 -10.26
C LYS A 24 -1.08 4.09 -9.11
N LYS A 25 -0.50 5.15 -8.57
CA LYS A 25 -1.17 5.99 -7.56
C LYS A 25 -2.33 6.78 -8.17
N ALA A 26 -2.14 7.35 -9.36
CA ALA A 26 -3.20 8.08 -10.05
C ALA A 26 -4.37 7.15 -10.37
N GLU A 27 -4.10 5.96 -10.90
CA GLU A 27 -5.10 4.90 -11.14
C GLU A 27 -5.88 4.57 -9.87
N ARG A 28 -5.19 4.24 -8.77
CA ARG A 28 -5.84 3.96 -7.48
C ARG A 28 -6.69 5.10 -6.96
N LYS A 29 -6.26 6.35 -7.18
CA LYS A 29 -7.04 7.52 -6.79
C LYS A 29 -8.32 7.60 -7.61
N THR A 30 -8.22 7.42 -8.93
CA THR A 30 -9.39 7.40 -9.82
C THR A 30 -10.34 6.24 -9.50
N GLU A 31 -9.82 5.05 -9.23
CA GLU A 31 -10.61 3.89 -8.81
C GLU A 31 -11.34 4.17 -7.49
N LYS A 32 -10.66 4.78 -6.52
CA LYS A 32 -11.26 5.15 -5.24
C LYS A 32 -12.38 6.19 -5.40
N ASP A 33 -12.17 7.20 -6.25
CA ASP A 33 -13.16 8.25 -6.51
C ASP A 33 -14.37 7.72 -7.29
N GLN A 34 -14.17 6.71 -8.16
CA GLN A 34 -15.23 6.06 -8.93
C GLN A 34 -15.96 4.96 -8.15
N ARG A 35 -15.33 4.40 -7.11
CA ARG A 35 -15.93 3.32 -6.32
C ARG A 35 -17.17 3.84 -5.59
N PRO A 36 -18.32 3.15 -5.68
CA PRO A 36 -19.51 3.54 -4.93
C PRO A 36 -19.21 3.47 -3.43
N ALA A 37 -19.73 4.45 -2.68
CA ALA A 37 -19.70 4.40 -1.23
C ALA A 37 -20.50 3.18 -0.76
N ARG A 38 -19.96 2.44 0.21
CA ARG A 38 -20.71 1.38 0.89
C ARG A 38 -21.90 1.98 1.63
N ALA A 39 -22.99 1.23 1.72
CA ALA A 39 -24.15 1.66 2.47
C ALA A 39 -23.80 1.78 3.97
N PRO A 40 -24.43 2.70 4.72
CA PRO A 40 -24.24 2.77 6.16
C PRO A 40 -24.61 1.43 6.81
N GLY A 41 -23.65 0.82 7.52
CA GLY A 41 -23.81 -0.49 8.16
C GLY A 41 -23.40 -1.69 7.32
N GLU A 42 -22.95 -1.50 6.07
CA GLU A 42 -22.42 -2.58 5.24
C GLU A 42 -21.00 -2.96 5.68
N GLU A 43 -20.82 -4.20 6.15
CA GLU A 43 -19.52 -4.74 6.55
C GLU A 43 -18.61 -5.01 5.34
N ASP A 44 -17.29 -4.90 5.53
CA ASP A 44 -16.35 -5.29 4.48
C ASP A 44 -16.34 -6.81 4.34
N PRO A 45 -16.60 -7.41 3.15
CA PRO A 45 -16.52 -8.86 2.98
C PRO A 45 -15.15 -9.45 3.37
N ASP A 46 -14.06 -8.66 3.25
CA ASP A 46 -12.71 -9.10 3.64
C ASP A 46 -12.51 -9.14 5.16
N ILE A 47 -13.33 -8.41 5.93
CA ILE A 47 -13.25 -8.35 7.40
C ILE A 47 -14.44 -9.04 8.10
N ALA A 48 -15.53 -9.26 7.38
CA ALA A 48 -16.77 -9.81 7.91
C ALA A 48 -16.50 -11.18 8.57
N GLY A 49 -16.96 -11.34 9.81
CA GLY A 49 -16.76 -12.56 10.59
C GLY A 49 -15.37 -12.72 11.23
N ILE A 50 -14.43 -11.79 11.05
CA ILE A 50 -13.16 -11.80 11.79
C ILE A 50 -13.41 -11.29 13.21
N VAL A 51 -13.28 -12.17 14.21
CA VAL A 51 -13.26 -11.80 15.62
C VAL A 51 -11.81 -11.63 16.06
N PRO A 52 -11.31 -10.39 16.26
CA PRO A 52 -9.96 -10.19 16.76
C PRO A 52 -9.83 -10.79 18.18
N GLY A 53 -8.79 -11.59 18.39
CA GLY A 53 -8.47 -12.15 19.69
C GLY A 53 -7.98 -11.08 20.69
N PRO A 54 -7.95 -11.40 21.99
CA PRO A 54 -7.34 -10.52 22.98
C PRO A 54 -5.87 -10.27 22.62
N GLN A 55 -5.51 -9.00 22.48
CA GLN A 55 -4.10 -8.60 22.39
C GLN A 55 -3.41 -8.95 23.71
N PRO A 56 -2.21 -9.55 23.71
CA PRO A 56 -1.48 -9.80 24.95
C PRO A 56 -1.19 -8.47 25.66
N LEU A 57 -1.33 -8.46 26.99
CA LEU A 57 -0.99 -7.30 27.79
C LEU A 57 0.53 -7.03 27.71
N PRO A 58 0.96 -5.77 27.55
CA PRO A 58 2.37 -5.42 27.62
C PRO A 58 2.98 -5.82 28.97
N GLU A 59 4.26 -6.19 28.98
CA GLU A 59 4.98 -6.63 30.19
C GLU A 59 4.88 -5.64 31.36
N ALA A 60 4.76 -4.35 31.06
CA ALA A 60 4.59 -3.27 32.04
C ALA A 60 3.34 -3.38 32.93
N PHE A 61 2.36 -4.21 32.55
CA PHE A 61 1.11 -4.39 33.31
C PHE A 61 1.10 -5.65 34.19
N ASN A 62 2.18 -6.44 34.21
CA ASN A 62 2.31 -7.66 35.01
C ASN A 62 3.05 -7.43 36.36
N SER A 63 3.09 -6.19 36.85
CA SER A 63 3.77 -5.81 38.11
C SER A 63 2.83 -5.77 39.31
#